data_AF-A0A7X7DR65-F1
#
_entry.id   AF-A0A7X7DR65-F1
#
_cell.length_a   1.000
_cell.length_b   1.000
_cell.length_c   1.000
_cell.angle_alpha   90.00
_cell.angle_beta   90.00
_cell.angle_gamma   90.00
#
_symmetry.space_group_name_H-M   'P 1'
#
loop_
_entity.id
_entity.type
_entity.pdbx_description
1 polymer ?
#
loop_
_entity_poly.entity_id
_entity_poly.type
_entity_poly.pdbx_seq_one_letter_code
_entity_poly.pdbx_strand_id
1 'polypeptide(L)'
;MNESQVDGKVKKDLEQATAFKEELQKMVITPVREVFQFFDREDTELWVVALKDEYIITFNEYDNVYGLAFRNIFKALVYLGDEGSLVDAYQSYVSRNEEAAGGNRKSGSSKKRLRRKKKPDPEPW
;
A
#
# COMPACT_ATOMS: atom_id res chain seq x y z
N MET A 1 10.01 -19.05 4.04
CA MET A 1 8.97 -19.86 3.38
C MET A 1 9.48 -20.28 2.01
N ASN A 2 8.92 -21.35 1.43
CA ASN A 2 9.20 -21.74 0.05
C ASN A 2 8.16 -21.14 -0.91
N GLU A 3 8.50 -21.03 -2.19
CA GLU A 3 7.64 -20.48 -3.26
C GLU A 3 6.21 -21.04 -3.23
N SER A 4 6.07 -22.37 -3.16
CA SER A 4 4.77 -23.04 -3.11
C SER A 4 3.93 -22.68 -1.87
N GLN A 5 4.57 -22.37 -0.74
CA GLN A 5 3.85 -21.94 0.46
C GLN A 5 3.33 -20.51 0.32
N VAL A 6 4.15 -19.63 -0.27
CA VAL A 6 3.76 -18.24 -0.56
C VAL A 6 2.64 -18.21 -1.59
N ASP A 7 2.76 -18.99 -2.67
CA ASP A 7 1.73 -19.09 -3.71
C ASP A 7 0.39 -19.60 -3.14
N GLY A 8 0.44 -20.64 -2.30
CA GLY A 8 -0.75 -21.14 -1.60
C GLY A 8 -1.40 -20.10 -0.68
N LYS A 9 -0.60 -19.28 -0.01
CA LYS A 9 -1.09 -18.18 0.84
C LYS A 9 -1.73 -17.07 -0.01
N VAL A 10 -1.04 -16.61 -1.05
CA VAL A 10 -1.53 -15.54 -1.94
C VAL A 10 -2.85 -15.96 -2.59
N LYS A 11 -2.97 -17.21 -3.05
CA LYS A 11 -4.23 -17.74 -3.60
C LYS A 11 -5.36 -17.75 -2.58
N LYS A 12 -5.08 -18.16 -1.35
CA LYS A 12 -6.07 -18.14 -0.25
C LYS A 12 -6.53 -16.71 0.07
N ASP A 13 -5.60 -15.76 0.10
CA ASP A 13 -5.91 -14.35 0.38
C ASP A 13 -6.67 -13.72 -0.82
N LEU A 14 -6.37 -14.13 -2.04
CA LEU A 14 -7.09 -13.72 -3.26
C LEU A 14 -8.53 -14.26 -3.30
N GLU A 15 -8.78 -15.46 -2.80
CA GLU A 15 -10.12 -16.00 -2.65
C GLU A 15 -10.98 -15.18 -1.66
N GLN A 16 -10.35 -14.60 -0.64
CA GLN A 16 -11.01 -13.71 0.32
C GLN A 16 -11.28 -12.31 -0.27
N ALA A 17 -10.47 -11.87 -1.22
CA ALA A 17 -10.57 -10.58 -1.91
C ALA A 17 -11.68 -10.54 -2.98
N THR A 18 -12.90 -10.94 -2.62
CA THR A 18 -14.05 -11.10 -3.55
C THR A 18 -14.37 -9.86 -4.38
N ALA A 19 -14.18 -8.65 -3.84
CA ALA A 19 -14.48 -7.39 -4.53
C ALA A 19 -13.53 -7.08 -5.70
N PHE A 20 -12.27 -7.53 -5.65
CA PHE A 20 -11.22 -7.23 -6.64
C PHE A 20 -10.59 -8.47 -7.26
N LYS A 21 -11.23 -9.63 -7.05
CA LYS A 21 -10.69 -10.95 -7.39
C LYS A 21 -10.26 -11.07 -8.84
N GLU A 22 -11.10 -10.66 -9.78
CA GLU A 22 -10.83 -10.78 -11.22
C GLU A 22 -9.64 -9.94 -11.66
N GLU A 23 -9.48 -8.75 -11.09
CA GLU A 23 -8.36 -7.88 -11.41
C GLU A 23 -7.09 -8.44 -10.79
N LEU A 24 -7.09 -8.70 -9.48
CA LEU A 24 -5.95 -9.28 -8.76
C LEU A 24 -5.46 -10.57 -9.42
N GLN A 25 -6.37 -11.43 -9.86
CA GLN A 25 -6.02 -12.68 -10.53
C GLN A 25 -5.29 -12.49 -11.85
N LYS A 26 -5.45 -11.35 -12.53
CA LYS A 26 -4.69 -11.01 -13.75
C LYS A 26 -3.29 -10.48 -13.45
N MET A 27 -3.09 -9.91 -12.26
CA MET A 27 -1.82 -9.32 -11.83
C MET A 27 -0.94 -10.30 -11.07
N VAL A 28 -1.55 -11.24 -10.33
CA VAL A 28 -0.82 -12.20 -9.52
C VAL A 28 0.01 -13.08 -10.43
N ILE A 29 1.30 -13.16 -10.11
CA ILE A 29 2.27 -14.00 -10.79
C ILE A 29 2.74 -15.10 -9.84
N THR A 30 3.49 -16.05 -10.39
CA THR A 30 4.26 -16.98 -9.57
C THR A 30 5.18 -16.20 -8.63
N PRO A 31 5.17 -16.46 -7.31
CA PRO A 31 5.99 -15.71 -6.38
C PRO A 31 7.49 -15.83 -6.68
N VAL A 32 8.18 -14.71 -6.81
CA VAL A 32 9.63 -14.66 -7.06
C VAL A 32 10.30 -13.82 -5.99
N ARG A 33 11.47 -14.24 -5.48
CA ARG A 33 12.26 -13.40 -4.57
C ARG A 33 13.05 -12.37 -5.35
N GLU A 34 12.91 -11.11 -4.96
CA GLU A 34 13.73 -10.02 -5.46
C GLU A 34 14.22 -9.13 -4.31
N VAL A 35 15.30 -8.40 -4.60
CA VAL A 35 15.91 -7.47 -3.65
C VAL A 35 15.40 -6.07 -3.95
N PHE A 36 14.83 -5.44 -2.93
CA PHE A 36 14.28 -4.10 -2.97
C PHE A 36 15.13 -3.16 -2.13
N GLN A 37 15.33 -1.96 -2.64
CA GLN A 37 16.04 -0.91 -1.91
C GLN A 37 15.02 -0.06 -1.14
N PHE A 38 15.25 0.13 0.15
CA PHE A 38 14.59 1.19 0.90
C PHE A 38 15.23 2.55 0.59
N PHE A 39 14.45 3.63 0.75
CA PHE A 39 14.97 4.99 0.67
C PHE A 39 16.11 5.25 1.67
N ASP A 40 16.14 4.47 2.75
CA ASP A 40 16.97 4.62 3.94
C ASP A 40 18.27 3.78 3.89
N ARG A 41 18.52 3.08 2.77
CA ARG A 41 19.75 2.36 2.37
C ARG A 41 19.93 0.90 2.83
N GLU A 42 18.94 0.26 3.41
CA GLU A 42 18.99 -1.20 3.56
C GLU A 42 18.24 -1.88 2.41
N ASP A 43 18.91 -2.87 1.82
CA ASP A 43 18.31 -3.75 0.84
C ASP A 43 17.53 -4.84 1.58
N THR A 44 16.30 -5.09 1.15
CA THR A 44 15.43 -6.13 1.71
C THR A 44 15.05 -7.14 0.66
N GLU A 45 15.00 -8.42 1.04
CA GLU A 45 14.56 -9.48 0.15
C GLU A 45 13.07 -9.75 0.39
N LEU A 46 12.25 -9.52 -0.64
CA LEU A 46 10.80 -9.67 -0.56
C LEU A 46 10.30 -10.57 -1.69
N TRP A 47 9.16 -11.22 -1.44
CA TRP A 47 8.47 -12.00 -2.45
C TRP A 47 7.64 -11.07 -3.34
N VAL A 48 7.94 -11.02 -4.62
CA VAL A 48 7.05 -10.44 -5.63
C VAL A 48 5.89 -11.37 -5.86
N VAL A 49 4.66 -10.90 -5.62
CA VAL A 49 3.45 -11.73 -5.74
C VAL A 49 2.49 -11.21 -6.81
N ALA A 50 2.54 -9.92 -7.14
CA ALA A 50 1.76 -9.37 -8.24
C ALA A 50 2.50 -8.22 -8.94
N LEU A 51 2.26 -8.08 -10.23
CA LEU A 51 2.84 -7.03 -11.07
C LEU A 51 1.72 -6.29 -11.80
N LYS A 52 1.76 -4.95 -11.76
CA LYS A 52 0.90 -4.10 -12.60
C LYS A 52 1.61 -2.81 -12.96
N ASP A 53 1.87 -2.65 -14.26
CA ASP A 53 2.59 -1.52 -14.83
C ASP A 53 3.98 -1.34 -14.17
N GLU A 54 4.19 -0.21 -13.48
CA GLU A 54 5.42 0.10 -12.75
C GLU A 54 5.36 -0.31 -11.27
N TYR A 55 4.19 -0.76 -10.79
CA TYR A 55 3.98 -1.13 -9.40
C TYR A 55 4.03 -2.64 -9.20
N ILE A 56 4.53 -3.01 -8.02
CA ILE A 56 4.83 -4.39 -7.64
C ILE A 56 4.24 -4.60 -6.25
N ILE A 57 3.37 -5.59 -6.11
CA ILE A 57 2.92 -6.01 -4.78
C ILE A 57 3.90 -7.06 -4.28
N THR A 58 4.42 -6.82 -3.09
CA THR A 58 5.36 -7.71 -2.43
C THR A 58 4.73 -8.36 -1.21
N PHE A 59 5.36 -9.43 -0.73
CA PHE A 59 5.01 -10.13 0.48
C PHE A 59 6.26 -10.37 1.32
N ASN A 60 6.21 -9.90 2.56
CA ASN A 60 7.23 -10.12 3.57
C ASN A 60 6.86 -11.37 4.37
N GLU A 61 7.68 -12.42 4.27
CA GLU A 61 7.44 -13.68 4.98
C GLU A 61 7.73 -13.63 6.47
N TYR A 62 8.58 -12.69 6.92
CA TYR A 62 8.96 -12.55 8.31
C TYR A 62 7.85 -11.92 9.14
N ASP A 63 7.27 -10.84 8.61
CA ASP A 63 6.19 -10.11 9.27
C ASP A 63 4.80 -10.60 8.82
N ASN A 64 4.75 -11.43 7.78
CA ASN A 64 3.52 -11.94 7.17
C ASN A 64 2.61 -10.79 6.68
N VAL A 65 3.23 -9.79 6.06
CA VAL A 65 2.60 -8.54 5.62
C VAL A 65 2.82 -8.35 4.11
N TYR A 66 1.80 -7.81 3.44
CA TYR A 66 1.92 -7.36 2.05
C TYR A 66 2.41 -5.92 1.99
N GLY A 67 3.16 -5.61 0.94
CA GLY A 67 3.67 -4.27 0.70
C GLY A 67 3.56 -3.86 -0.76
N LEU A 68 3.94 -2.62 -1.01
CA LEU A 68 3.99 -2.06 -2.35
C LEU A 68 5.42 -1.63 -2.66
N ALA A 69 5.87 -1.92 -3.86
CA ALA A 69 7.10 -1.44 -4.43
C ALA A 69 6.83 -0.82 -5.80
N PHE A 70 7.78 -0.03 -6.29
CA PHE A 70 7.75 0.48 -7.65
C PHE A 70 9.08 0.20 -8.35
N ARG A 71 8.99 0.04 -9.66
CA ARG A 71 10.13 -0.09 -10.56
C ARG A 71 10.49 1.29 -11.09
N ASN A 72 11.67 1.78 -10.72
CA ASN A 72 12.18 3.06 -11.21
C ASN A 72 12.71 2.91 -12.67
N ILE A 73 12.80 4.03 -13.39
CA ILE A 73 13.32 4.17 -14.77
C ILE A 73 14.75 3.62 -14.88
N PHE A 74 15.53 3.71 -13.80
CA PHE A 74 16.89 3.13 -13.71
C PHE A 74 16.90 1.62 -13.44
N LYS A 75 15.76 0.93 -13.53
CA LYS A 75 15.54 -0.48 -13.20
C LYS A 75 15.78 -0.87 -11.73
N ALA A 76 15.93 0.11 -10.84
CA ALA A 76 15.97 -0.14 -9.40
C ALA A 76 14.57 -0.42 -8.86
N LEU A 77 14.46 -1.43 -8.00
CA LEU A 77 13.24 -1.78 -7.29
C LEU A 77 13.22 -1.05 -5.96
N VAL A 78 12.24 -0.19 -5.75
CA VAL A 78 12.16 0.65 -4.56
C VAL A 78 10.94 0.26 -3.75
N TYR A 79 11.16 -0.09 -2.49
CA TYR A 79 10.07 -0.45 -1.59
C TYR A 79 9.39 0.81 -1.04
N LEU A 80 8.06 0.86 -1.11
CA LEU A 80 7.26 2.00 -0.66
C LEU A 80 6.74 1.83 0.76
N GLY A 81 6.60 0.59 1.24
CA GLY A 81 6.17 0.29 2.60
C GLY A 81 5.18 -0.87 2.69
N ASP A 82 4.87 -1.19 3.94
CA ASP A 82 3.95 -2.25 4.35
C ASP A 82 2.50 -1.74 4.36
N GLU A 83 1.58 -2.52 3.79
CA GLU A 83 0.16 -2.19 3.66
C GLU A 83 -0.73 -3.17 4.44
N GLY A 84 -0.15 -4.21 5.06
CA GLY A 84 -0.88 -5.18 5.88
C GLY A 84 -1.42 -6.34 5.06
N SER A 85 -2.46 -6.10 4.24
CA SER A 85 -3.14 -7.14 3.46
C SER A 85 -2.98 -6.97 1.94
N LEU A 86 -3.25 -8.05 1.18
CA LEU A 86 -3.22 -8.03 -0.28
C LEU A 86 -4.22 -7.00 -0.86
N VAL A 87 -5.38 -6.86 -0.21
CA VAL A 87 -6.41 -5.90 -0.63
C VAL A 87 -5.96 -4.47 -0.34
N ASP A 88 -5.35 -4.23 0.82
CA ASP A 88 -4.84 -2.91 1.19
C ASP A 88 -3.71 -2.47 0.26
N ALA A 89 -2.77 -3.38 -0.05
CA ALA A 89 -1.71 -3.13 -1.02
C ALA A 89 -2.28 -2.80 -2.41
N TYR A 90 -3.34 -3.49 -2.82
CA TYR A 90 -4.04 -3.19 -4.07
C TYR A 90 -4.74 -1.83 -4.05
N GLN A 91 -5.42 -1.49 -2.96
CA GLN A 91 -6.07 -0.19 -2.81
C GLN A 91 -5.07 0.96 -2.81
N SER A 92 -3.90 0.77 -2.18
CA SER A 92 -2.79 1.73 -2.21
C SER A 92 -2.29 1.95 -3.64
N TYR A 93 -2.15 0.87 -4.42
CA TYR A 93 -1.87 0.96 -5.86
C TYR A 93 -2.95 1.77 -6.61
N VAL A 94 -4.24 1.42 -6.43
CA VAL A 94 -5.35 2.10 -7.12
C VAL A 94 -5.38 3.59 -6.77
N SER A 95 -5.27 3.94 -5.49
CA SER A 95 -5.30 5.33 -5.03
C SER A 95 -4.16 6.15 -5.64
N ARG A 96 -2.95 5.58 -5.75
CA ARG A 96 -1.80 6.26 -6.35
C ARG A 96 -1.93 6.42 -7.86
N ASN A 97 -2.50 5.42 -8.53
CA ASN A 97 -2.75 5.50 -9.97
C ASN A 97 -3.86 6.51 -10.29
N GLU A 98 -4.91 6.58 -9.47
CA GLU A 98 -5.95 7.61 -9.57
C GLU A 98 -5.42 9.01 -9.27
N GLU A 99 -4.52 9.17 -8.30
CA GLU A 99 -3.84 10.45 -8.04
C GLU A 99 -2.93 10.88 -9.20
N ALA A 100 -2.26 9.93 -9.86
CA ALA A 100 -1.42 10.21 -11.02
C ALA A 100 -2.24 10.56 -12.27
N ALA A 101 -3.39 9.88 -12.47
CA ALA A 101 -4.31 10.15 -13.58
C ALA A 101 -5.20 11.38 -13.34
N GLY A 102 -5.43 11.73 -12.08
CA GLY A 102 -6.30 12.81 -11.64
C GLY A 102 -5.58 13.72 -10.66
N GLY A 103 -4.88 14.73 -11.18
CA GLY A 103 -4.43 15.88 -10.41
C GLY A 103 -5.61 16.63 -9.81
N ASN A 104 -6.20 16.12 -8.73
CA ASN A 104 -7.24 16.78 -7.97
C ASN A 104 -6.77 16.95 -6.53
N ARG A 105 -5.93 17.98 -6.35
CA ARG A 105 -5.58 18.51 -5.03
C ARG A 105 -6.87 18.84 -4.28
N LYS A 106 -7.37 17.94 -3.44
CA LYS A 106 -8.16 18.37 -2.28
C LYS A 106 -7.18 18.74 -1.17
N SER A 107 -6.66 19.95 -1.27
CA SER A 107 -6.14 20.70 -0.14
C SER A 107 -7.28 20.95 0.86
N GLY A 108 -7.62 19.92 1.63
CA GLY A 108 -8.58 20.00 2.72
C GLY A 108 -7.93 20.58 3.97
N SER A 109 -7.43 21.82 3.91
CA SER A 109 -7.16 22.60 5.11
C SER A 109 -8.50 22.91 5.79
N SER A 110 -9.04 21.96 6.54
CA SER A 110 -10.20 22.18 7.40
C SER A 110 -9.76 22.97 8.61
N LYS A 111 -9.75 24.29 8.41
CA LYS A 111 -9.72 25.34 9.41
C LYS A 111 -10.94 25.19 10.33
N LYS A 112 -10.90 24.26 11.28
CA LYS A 112 -11.93 24.12 12.32
C LYS A 112 -11.71 25.22 13.36
N ARG A 113 -12.28 26.40 13.07
CA ARG A 113 -12.55 27.46 14.04
C ARG A 113 -13.42 26.87 15.15
N LEU A 114 -12.84 26.40 16.25
CA LEU A 114 -13.60 26.17 17.48
C LEU A 114 -13.71 27.50 18.23
N ARG A 115 -14.94 28.00 18.27
CA ARG A 115 -15.35 29.25 18.89
C ARG A 115 -14.94 29.26 20.37
N ARG A 116 -14.14 30.27 20.77
CA ARG A 116 -13.98 30.66 22.18
C ARG A 116 -15.37 30.82 22.79
N LYS A 117 -15.74 29.95 23.74
CA LYS A 117 -16.90 30.18 24.59
C LYS A 117 -16.60 31.42 25.43
N LYS A 118 -17.42 32.46 25.25
CA LYS A 118 -17.52 33.64 26.11
C LYS A 118 -17.61 33.16 27.58
N LYS A 119 -16.71 33.65 28.42
CA LYS A 119 -16.97 33.73 29.87
C LYS A 119 -18.16 34.67 30.07
N PRO A 120 -19.16 34.33 30.89
CA PRO A 120 -19.95 35.34 31.57
C PRO A 120 -19.24 35.67 32.89
N ASP A 121 -18.61 36.84 32.92
CA ASP A 121 -18.45 37.62 34.15
C ASP A 121 -19.31 38.88 33.94
N PRO A 122 -19.74 39.61 34.98
CA PRO A 122 -19.88 39.28 36.40
C PRO A 122 -21.32 39.58 36.87
N GLU A 123 -21.71 39.20 38.10
CA GLU A 123 -22.56 40.12 38.87
C GLU A 123 -22.05 40.22 40.32
N PRO A 124 -22.01 41.46 40.85
CA PRO A 124 -21.60 41.74 42.21
C PRO A 124 -22.78 41.52 43.17
N TRP A 125 -22.49 41.10 44.40
CA TRP A 125 -22.93 41.66 45.69
C TRP A 125 -22.51 40.70 46.81
#